data_AF-A0AAU6CYD9-F1
#
_entry.id   AF-A0AAU6CYD9-F1
#
_cell.length_a   1.000
_cell.length_b   1.000
_cell.length_c   1.000
_cell.angle_alpha   90.00
_cell.angle_beta   90.00
_cell.angle_gamma   90.00
#
_symmetry.space_group_name_H-M   'P 1'
#
loop_
_entity.id
_entity.type
_entity.pdbx_description
1 polymer ?
#
loop_
_entity_poly.entity_id
_entity_poly.type
_entity_poly.pdbx_seq_one_letter_code
_entity_poly.pdbx_strand_id
1 'polypeptide(L)'
;MPGYARVTGGTGVIDFLIEFVADLFVPEPSGRHAGKREARAFAAGEGVTFEGFALGGRPYCRPDISYLTATRTALVVTPTSVPGLLPRLVPVRNIDVLLIRDRRKSDPRAVRPFWQVVECRDGTDEILMGGAPQHMDYLLTALGADAGALPAGTP
;
A
#
# COMPACT_ATOMS: atom_id res chain seq x y z
N MET A 1 -23.11 -42.31 6.20
CA MET A 1 -23.59 -40.92 6.42
C MET A 1 -22.38 -40.00 6.42
N PRO A 2 -22.19 -39.14 5.40
CA PRO A 2 -21.13 -38.14 5.41
C PRO A 2 -21.62 -36.85 6.09
N GLY A 3 -20.94 -36.43 7.15
CA GLY A 3 -21.16 -35.16 7.84
C GLY A 3 -20.46 -34.03 7.13
N TYR A 4 -21.22 -33.01 6.73
CA TYR A 4 -20.71 -31.73 6.25
C TYR A 4 -20.13 -30.95 7.44
N ALA A 5 -18.81 -30.74 7.45
CA ALA A 5 -18.19 -29.76 8.33
C ALA A 5 -18.48 -28.35 7.78
N ARG A 6 -19.21 -27.58 8.59
CA ARG A 6 -19.57 -26.17 8.37
C ARG A 6 -18.31 -25.31 8.29
N VAL A 7 -18.30 -24.43 7.30
CA VAL A 7 -17.40 -23.28 7.18
C VAL A 7 -17.79 -22.24 8.24
N THR A 8 -16.87 -21.87 9.12
CA THR A 8 -16.92 -20.62 9.89
C THR A 8 -15.48 -20.12 10.14
N GLY A 9 -15.08 -19.10 9.37
CA GLY A 9 -13.80 -18.41 9.50
C GLY A 9 -13.82 -17.09 8.73
N GLY A 10 -14.92 -16.35 8.85
CA GLY A 10 -15.15 -15.07 8.18
C GLY A 10 -15.29 -13.95 9.21
N THR A 11 -14.20 -13.60 9.89
CA THR A 11 -14.17 -12.47 10.86
C THR A 11 -13.12 -11.41 10.51
N GLY A 12 -12.07 -11.73 9.73
CA GLY A 12 -11.01 -10.76 9.44
C GLY A 12 -11.38 -9.57 8.56
N VAL A 13 -12.48 -9.62 7.81
CA VAL A 13 -12.91 -8.55 6.89
C VAL A 13 -13.82 -7.53 7.57
N ILE A 14 -14.56 -7.95 8.61
CA ILE A 14 -15.56 -7.11 9.28
C ILE A 14 -14.90 -6.23 10.35
N ASP A 15 -13.96 -6.79 11.11
CA ASP A 15 -13.19 -6.01 12.09
C ASP A 15 -12.37 -4.89 11.42
N PHE A 16 -11.94 -5.12 10.17
CA PHE A 16 -11.20 -4.17 9.34
C PHE A 16 -12.00 -2.91 8.95
N LEU A 17 -13.30 -3.04 8.69
CA LEU A 17 -14.16 -1.89 8.34
C LEU A 17 -14.39 -0.97 9.54
N ILE A 18 -14.28 -1.48 10.76
CA ILE A 18 -14.52 -0.71 11.98
C ILE A 18 -13.29 0.12 12.35
N GLU A 19 -12.07 -0.42 12.19
CA GLU A 19 -10.83 0.35 12.38
C GLU A 19 -10.67 1.46 11.33
N PHE A 20 -11.10 1.21 10.08
CA PHE A 20 -10.99 2.17 8.98
C PHE A 20 -11.86 3.44 9.15
N VAL A 21 -12.85 3.43 10.05
CA VAL A 21 -13.75 4.56 10.30
C VAL A 21 -13.28 5.45 11.45
N ALA A 22 -12.37 4.99 12.32
CA ALA A 22 -11.96 5.75 13.50
C ALA A 22 -11.02 6.92 13.18
N ASP A 23 -10.26 6.88 12.07
CA ASP A 23 -9.28 7.91 11.68
C ASP A 23 -9.84 8.99 10.73
N LEU A 24 -11.17 9.12 10.65
CA LEU A 24 -11.89 9.99 9.71
C LEU A 24 -11.67 11.51 9.90
N PHE A 25 -10.79 11.95 10.80
CA PHE A 25 -10.58 13.37 11.10
C PHE A 25 -9.10 13.75 11.13
N VAL A 26 -8.62 14.36 10.04
CA VAL A 26 -8.17 15.78 10.00
C VAL A 26 -7.44 16.02 8.67
N PRO A 27 -7.96 16.86 7.76
CA PRO A 27 -7.16 17.45 6.71
C PRO A 27 -6.37 18.65 7.27
N GLU A 28 -5.08 18.83 6.94
CA GLU A 28 -4.28 20.09 6.90
C GLU A 28 -2.76 19.85 7.16
N PRO A 29 -1.86 20.82 6.88
CA PRO A 29 -1.28 21.17 5.59
C PRO A 29 0.22 20.80 5.51
N SER A 30 0.79 20.98 4.33
CA SER A 30 2.18 20.73 3.93
C SER A 30 3.25 21.29 4.89
N GLY A 31 4.17 20.43 5.34
CA GLY A 31 5.43 20.83 5.97
C GLY A 31 5.76 20.00 7.20
N ARG A 32 7.01 19.53 7.29
CA ARG A 32 7.76 18.78 8.35
C ARG A 32 7.03 18.21 9.58
N HIS A 33 6.07 18.93 10.15
CA HIS A 33 5.14 18.46 11.18
C HIS A 33 4.17 17.39 10.67
N ALA A 34 3.71 17.47 9.42
CA ALA A 34 2.85 16.45 8.81
C ALA A 34 3.53 15.07 8.81
N GLY A 35 4.78 15.00 8.35
CA GLY A 35 5.55 13.75 8.35
C GLY A 35 5.81 13.18 9.75
N LYS A 36 5.98 14.03 10.78
CA LYS A 36 6.09 13.56 12.18
C LYS A 36 4.77 12.99 12.70
N ARG A 37 3.64 13.61 12.32
CA ARG A 37 2.31 13.14 12.70
C ARG A 37 2.01 11.81 12.03
N GLU A 38 2.27 11.69 10.72
CA GLU A 38 2.15 10.44 9.96
C GLU A 38 2.99 9.33 10.58
N ALA A 39 4.27 9.59 10.87
CA ALA A 39 5.15 8.58 11.47
C ALA A 39 4.65 8.13 12.85
N ARG A 40 4.11 9.05 13.64
CA ARG A 40 3.53 8.74 14.95
C ARG A 40 2.24 7.92 14.82
N ALA A 41 1.34 8.30 13.92
CA ALA A 41 0.11 7.57 13.62
C ALA A 41 0.45 6.13 13.20
N PHE A 42 1.35 5.97 12.23
CA PHE A 42 1.82 4.66 11.79
C PHE A 42 2.45 3.84 12.91
N ALA A 43 3.22 4.49 13.79
CA ALA A 43 3.79 3.85 14.98
C ALA A 43 2.73 3.47 16.04
N ALA A 44 1.56 4.11 16.04
CA ALA A 44 0.42 3.72 16.86
C ALA A 44 -0.41 2.58 16.23
N GLY A 45 -0.14 2.21 14.97
CA GLY A 45 -0.90 1.21 14.21
C GLY A 45 -2.00 1.81 13.34
N GLU A 46 -2.12 3.14 13.31
CA GLU A 46 -3.08 3.88 12.48
C GLU A 46 -2.69 3.81 10.99
N GLY A 47 -3.69 4.00 10.12
CA GLY A 47 -3.51 3.99 8.68
C GLY A 47 -2.98 5.33 8.15
N VAL A 48 -1.86 5.32 7.43
CA VAL A 48 -1.34 6.51 6.75
C VAL A 48 -1.74 6.47 5.29
N THR A 49 -2.50 7.49 4.85
CA THR A 49 -2.93 7.64 3.46
C THR A 49 -2.04 8.63 2.72
N PHE A 50 -1.49 8.23 1.58
CA PHE A 50 -0.61 9.05 0.76
C PHE A 50 -0.81 8.81 -0.73
N GLU A 51 -0.33 9.73 -1.57
CA GLU A 51 -0.35 9.54 -3.02
C GLU A 51 0.67 8.48 -3.45
N GLY A 52 0.23 7.56 -4.30
CA GLY A 52 1.08 6.51 -4.84
C GLY A 52 0.48 5.87 -6.08
N PHE A 53 0.99 4.71 -6.44
CA PHE A 53 0.47 3.88 -7.52
C PHE A 53 0.57 2.40 -7.19
N ALA A 54 -0.32 1.62 -7.78
CA ALA A 54 -0.24 0.16 -7.85
C ALA A 54 -0.66 -0.26 -9.26
N LEU A 55 0.25 -0.87 -10.01
CA LEU A 55 0.08 -1.30 -11.40
C LEU A 55 0.29 -2.81 -11.47
N GLY A 56 -0.58 -3.52 -12.16
CA GLY A 56 -0.51 -4.97 -12.32
C GLY A 56 -1.87 -5.55 -12.72
N GLY A 57 -2.01 -6.87 -12.64
CA GLY A 57 -3.29 -7.56 -12.79
C GLY A 57 -4.31 -7.13 -11.71
N ARG A 58 -5.55 -7.59 -11.81
CA ARG A 58 -6.49 -7.45 -10.68
C ARG A 58 -5.92 -8.26 -9.48
N PRO A 59 -6.00 -7.76 -8.23
CA PRO A 59 -6.75 -6.60 -7.75
C PRO A 59 -6.04 -5.24 -7.86
N TYR A 60 -4.77 -5.22 -8.25
CA TYR A 60 -3.89 -4.06 -8.29
C TYR A 60 -4.23 -3.05 -9.39
N CYS A 61 -4.79 -3.54 -10.50
CA CYS A 61 -4.99 -2.82 -11.75
C CYS A 61 -5.67 -1.44 -11.60
N ARG A 62 -4.85 -0.37 -11.61
CA ARG A 62 -5.29 0.99 -11.97
C ARG A 62 -4.25 1.67 -12.86
N PRO A 63 -4.62 2.19 -14.03
CA PRO A 63 -3.67 2.83 -14.94
C PRO A 63 -3.24 4.24 -14.50
N ASP A 64 -3.77 4.73 -13.39
CA ASP A 64 -3.64 6.11 -12.92
C ASP A 64 -3.11 6.17 -11.48
N ILE A 65 -2.75 7.37 -11.07
CA ILE A 65 -2.37 7.66 -9.68
C ILE A 65 -3.53 7.31 -8.76
N SER A 66 -3.19 6.66 -7.66
CA SER A 66 -4.10 6.24 -6.61
C SER A 66 -3.65 6.80 -5.28
N TYR A 67 -4.49 6.62 -4.26
CA TYR A 67 -4.07 6.82 -2.88
C TYR A 67 -3.84 5.45 -2.25
N LEU A 68 -2.73 5.34 -1.54
CA LEU A 68 -2.36 4.16 -0.80
C LEU A 68 -2.56 4.45 0.68
N THR A 69 -3.34 3.62 1.36
CA THR A 69 -3.43 3.63 2.82
C THR A 69 -2.64 2.45 3.34
N ALA A 70 -1.52 2.73 4.00
CA ALA A 70 -0.64 1.74 4.60
C ALA A 70 -0.88 1.67 6.10
N THR A 71 -1.01 0.45 6.62
CA THR A 71 -0.85 0.13 8.04
C THR A 71 0.38 -0.76 8.19
N ARG A 72 0.69 -1.19 9.41
CA ARG A 72 1.80 -2.13 9.65
C ARG A 72 1.65 -3.49 8.97
N THR A 73 0.44 -3.88 8.57
CA THR A 73 0.17 -5.25 8.09
C THR A 73 -0.76 -5.32 6.88
N ALA A 74 -1.24 -4.18 6.40
CA ALA A 74 -2.19 -4.11 5.31
C ALA A 74 -1.93 -2.88 4.44
N LEU A 75 -2.23 -3.04 3.17
CA LEU A 75 -2.18 -1.98 2.18
C LEU A 75 -3.52 -1.92 1.45
N VAL A 76 -4.08 -0.71 1.33
CA VAL A 76 -5.34 -0.45 0.63
C VAL A 76 -5.08 0.54 -0.50
N VAL A 77 -5.67 0.28 -1.67
CA VAL A 77 -5.65 1.18 -2.82
C VAL A 77 -7.02 1.82 -2.96
N THR A 78 -7.06 3.15 -3.04
CA THR A 78 -8.27 3.93 -3.33
C THR A 78 -8.07 4.84 -4.56
N PRO A 79 -9.14 5.16 -5.31
CA PRO A 79 -9.09 6.14 -6.40
C PRO A 79 -8.66 7.55 -5.95
N THR A 80 -8.96 7.88 -4.70
CA THR A 80 -8.99 9.25 -4.17
C THR A 80 -8.59 9.24 -2.71
N SER A 81 -8.11 10.38 -2.21
CA SER A 81 -7.84 10.62 -0.80
C SER A 81 -9.09 10.65 0.05
N VAL A 82 -10.28 10.76 -0.57
CA VAL A 82 -11.56 10.72 0.14
C VAL A 82 -11.75 9.33 0.77
N PRO A 83 -11.85 9.23 2.10
CA PRO A 83 -12.01 7.96 2.79
C PRO A 83 -13.26 7.19 2.34
N GLY A 84 -13.18 5.87 2.38
CA GLY A 84 -14.33 4.97 2.17
C GLY A 84 -14.78 4.79 0.72
N LEU A 85 -14.21 5.52 -0.25
CA LEU A 85 -14.57 5.36 -1.65
C LEU A 85 -13.80 4.21 -2.31
N LEU A 86 -14.53 3.12 -2.59
CA LEU A 86 -14.08 1.96 -3.37
C LEU A 86 -12.70 1.40 -2.92
N PRO A 87 -12.49 1.14 -1.62
CA PRO A 87 -11.24 0.59 -1.14
C PRO A 87 -11.01 -0.81 -1.73
N ARG A 88 -9.78 -1.05 -2.18
CA ARG A 88 -9.33 -2.37 -2.62
C ARG A 88 -8.18 -2.81 -1.75
N LEU A 89 -8.39 -3.88 -0.99
CA LEU A 89 -7.35 -4.49 -0.20
C LEU A 89 -6.33 -5.17 -1.12
N VAL A 90 -5.05 -4.90 -0.87
CA VAL A 90 -3.92 -5.55 -1.50
C VAL A 90 -3.60 -6.83 -0.70
N PRO A 91 -3.48 -8.01 -1.33
CA PRO A 91 -3.16 -9.25 -0.63
C PRO A 91 -1.65 -9.33 -0.29
N VAL A 92 -1.19 -8.43 0.57
CA VAL A 92 0.24 -8.20 0.89
C VAL A 92 1.02 -9.46 1.31
N ARG A 93 0.35 -10.48 1.86
CA ARG A 93 0.98 -11.74 2.29
C ARG A 93 1.53 -12.60 1.14
N ASN A 94 1.07 -12.37 -0.08
CA ASN A 94 1.48 -13.13 -1.26
C ASN A 94 2.46 -12.34 -2.14
N ILE A 95 2.85 -11.14 -1.70
CA ILE A 95 3.64 -10.22 -2.51
C ILE A 95 5.10 -10.26 -2.07
N ASP A 96 5.95 -10.71 -2.98
CA ASP A 96 7.39 -10.65 -2.83
C ASP A 96 7.91 -9.32 -3.37
N VAL A 97 8.62 -8.56 -2.53
CA VAL A 97 9.35 -7.37 -2.99
C VAL A 97 10.68 -7.80 -3.59
N LEU A 98 10.90 -7.45 -4.86
CA LEU A 98 12.09 -7.85 -5.62
C LEU A 98 13.14 -6.76 -5.63
N LEU A 99 12.73 -5.51 -5.88
CA LEU A 99 13.63 -4.40 -6.12
C LEU A 99 12.98 -3.08 -5.73
N ILE A 100 13.78 -2.18 -5.16
CA ILE A 100 13.42 -0.76 -5.04
C ILE A 100 14.37 0.03 -5.93
N ARG A 101 13.81 0.90 -6.76
CA ARG A 101 14.59 1.74 -7.68
C ARG A 101 13.92 3.07 -7.93
N ASP A 102 14.68 3.98 -8.51
CA ASP A 102 14.12 5.21 -9.06
C ASP A 102 13.29 4.93 -10.33
N ARG A 103 12.41 5.88 -10.65
CA ARG A 103 11.65 5.88 -11.89
C ARG A 103 12.57 5.85 -13.12
N ARG A 104 12.29 4.94 -14.05
CA ARG A 104 12.90 4.82 -15.38
C ARG A 104 12.03 5.48 -16.45
N LYS A 105 12.64 5.82 -17.59
CA LYS A 105 11.92 6.38 -18.75
C LYS A 105 10.89 5.41 -19.35
N SER A 106 11.11 4.11 -19.21
CA SER A 106 10.20 3.05 -19.67
C SER A 106 9.01 2.83 -18.74
N ASP A 107 9.01 3.43 -17.54
CA ASP A 107 7.91 3.22 -16.60
C ASP A 107 6.61 3.85 -17.10
N PRO A 108 5.45 3.28 -16.72
CA PRO A 108 4.16 3.85 -17.05
C PRO A 108 4.03 5.32 -16.62
N ARG A 109 3.24 6.10 -17.38
CA ARG A 109 3.05 7.54 -17.13
C ARG A 109 2.47 7.87 -15.76
N ALA A 110 1.82 6.90 -15.11
CA ALA A 110 1.32 7.04 -13.74
C ALA A 110 2.44 7.28 -12.71
N VAL A 111 3.67 6.81 -12.98
CA VAL A 111 4.82 7.04 -12.09
C VAL A 111 5.29 8.49 -12.26
N ARG A 112 5.07 9.32 -11.23
CA ARG A 112 5.47 10.74 -11.27
C ARG A 112 7.00 10.90 -11.28
N PRO A 113 7.53 12.04 -11.76
CA PRO A 113 8.94 12.38 -11.58
C PRO A 113 9.36 12.28 -10.11
N PHE A 114 10.59 11.80 -9.87
CA PHE A 114 11.20 11.63 -8.53
C PHE A 114 10.54 10.61 -7.60
N TRP A 115 9.55 9.86 -8.08
CA TRP A 115 8.99 8.75 -7.34
C TRP A 115 9.88 7.51 -7.42
N GLN A 116 9.82 6.71 -6.37
CA GLN A 116 10.44 5.41 -6.33
C GLN A 116 9.43 4.34 -6.71
N VAL A 117 9.95 3.27 -7.32
CA VAL A 117 9.22 2.11 -7.80
C VAL A 117 9.68 0.91 -7.01
N VAL A 118 8.72 0.21 -6.42
CA VAL A 118 8.88 -1.12 -5.86
C VAL A 118 8.42 -2.11 -6.93
N GLU A 119 9.36 -2.90 -7.44
CA GLU A 119 9.04 -4.05 -8.28
C GLU A 119 8.70 -5.23 -7.36
N CYS A 120 7.50 -5.74 -7.52
CA CYS A 120 6.92 -6.80 -6.71
C CYS A 120 6.48 -7.97 -7.59
N ARG A 121 6.25 -9.12 -6.96
CA ARG A 121 5.65 -10.30 -7.60
C ARG A 121 4.57 -10.90 -6.70
N ASP A 122 3.42 -11.24 -7.28
CA ASP A 122 2.38 -12.06 -6.66
C ASP A 122 2.26 -13.37 -7.44
N GLY A 123 2.88 -14.43 -6.93
CA GLY A 123 3.04 -15.69 -7.65
C GLY A 123 3.84 -15.52 -8.94
N THR A 124 3.17 -15.49 -10.09
CA THR A 124 3.81 -15.26 -11.41
C THR A 124 3.61 -13.85 -11.95
N ASP A 125 2.74 -13.06 -11.33
CA ASP A 125 2.34 -11.76 -11.84
C ASP A 125 3.29 -10.67 -11.33
N GLU A 126 3.82 -9.88 -12.26
CA GLU A 126 4.63 -8.70 -11.93
C GLU A 126 3.74 -7.52 -11.58
N ILE A 127 4.10 -6.84 -10.49
CA ILE A 127 3.35 -5.71 -9.94
C ILE A 127 4.34 -4.58 -9.69
N LEU A 128 3.96 -3.36 -10.05
CA LEU A 128 4.71 -2.17 -9.69
C LEU A 128 3.92 -1.37 -8.68
N MET A 129 4.50 -1.07 -7.53
CA MET A 129 3.93 -0.15 -6.55
C MET A 129 4.91 0.98 -6.27
N GLY A 130 4.44 2.07 -5.70
CA GLY A 130 5.36 3.12 -5.29
C GLY A 130 4.70 4.44 -5.01
N GLY A 131 5.55 5.44 -4.80
CA GLY A 131 5.15 6.77 -4.41
C GLY A 131 6.36 7.68 -4.21
N ALA A 132 6.12 8.81 -3.56
CA ALA A 132 7.19 9.72 -3.19
C ALA A 132 8.15 9.06 -2.16
N PRO A 133 9.47 9.36 -2.21
CA PRO A 133 10.46 8.70 -1.36
C PRO A 133 10.13 8.70 0.13
N GLN A 134 9.55 9.79 0.65
CA GLN A 134 9.22 9.93 2.06
C GLN A 134 8.10 8.99 2.56
N HIS A 135 7.39 8.28 1.67
CA HIS A 135 6.31 7.35 2.02
C HIS A 135 6.69 5.89 1.79
N MET A 136 7.90 5.63 1.28
CA MET A 136 8.35 4.30 0.92
C MET A 136 8.47 3.38 2.13
N ASP A 137 8.89 3.91 3.28
CA ASP A 137 8.98 3.12 4.51
C ASP A 137 7.61 2.58 4.95
N TYR A 138 6.53 3.36 4.78
CA TYR A 138 5.18 2.90 5.10
C TYR A 138 4.73 1.80 4.13
N LEU A 139 5.01 1.97 2.84
CA LEU A 139 4.70 0.98 1.81
C LEU A 139 5.44 -0.34 2.08
N LEU A 140 6.75 -0.29 2.29
CA LEU A 140 7.58 -1.47 2.53
C LEU A 140 7.18 -2.19 3.82
N THR A 141 6.91 -1.44 4.88
CA THR A 141 6.41 -2.01 6.14
C THR A 141 5.07 -2.74 5.92
N ALA A 142 4.12 -2.14 5.18
CA ALA A 142 2.85 -2.77 4.88
C ALA A 142 2.99 -4.05 4.04
N LEU A 143 3.99 -4.10 3.16
CA LEU A 143 4.37 -5.27 2.38
C LEU A 143 5.17 -6.30 3.19
N GLY A 144 5.53 -6.00 4.44
CA GLY A 144 6.39 -6.86 5.26
C GLY A 144 7.83 -6.97 4.76
N ALA A 145 8.27 -6.04 3.90
CA ALA A 145 9.60 -6.02 3.34
C ALA A 145 10.56 -5.26 4.28
N ASP A 146 11.67 -5.91 4.64
CA ASP A 146 12.77 -5.23 5.33
C ASP A 146 13.60 -4.46 4.30
N ALA A 147 13.52 -3.13 4.35
CA ALA A 147 14.25 -2.24 3.44
C ALA A 147 15.77 -2.48 3.46
N GLY A 148 16.32 -3.04 4.55
CA GLY A 148 17.74 -3.36 4.67
C GLY A 148 18.18 -4.65 3.96
N ALA A 149 17.25 -5.51 3.55
CA ALA A 149 17.53 -6.81 2.93
C ALA A 149 17.40 -6.81 1.40
N LEU A 150 16.87 -5.73 0.82
CA LEU A 150 16.57 -5.67 -0.61
C LEU A 150 17.78 -5.17 -1.41
N PRO A 151 18.06 -5.76 -2.59
CA PRO A 151 19.10 -5.24 -3.46
C PRO A 151 18.74 -3.81 -3.86
N ALA A 152 19.68 -2.87 -3.67
CA ALA A 152 19.53 -1.54 -4.19
C ALA A 152 19.57 -1.62 -5.72
N GLY A 153 18.50 -1.20 -6.40
CA GLY A 153 18.48 -1.13 -7.84
C GLY A 153 19.43 -0.04 -8.32
N THR A 154 20.46 -0.44 -9.05
CA THR A 154 21.32 0.52 -9.76
C THR A 154 20.45 1.33 -10.73
N PRO A 155 20.62 2.67 -10.79
CA PRO A 155 19.83 3.55 -11.66
C PRO A 155 19.89 3.17 -13.14
#